data_AF-A0A1M5EWR2-F1
#
_entry.id   AF-A0A1M5EWR2-F1
#
_cell.length_a   1.000
_cell.length_b   1.000
_cell.length_c   1.000
_cell.angle_alpha   90.00
_cell.angle_beta   90.00
_cell.angle_gamma   90.00
#
_symmetry.space_group_name_H-M   'P 1'
#
loop_
_entity.id
_entity.type
_entity.pdbx_description
1 polymer ?
#
loop_
_entity_poly.entity_id
_entity_poly.type
_entity_poly.pdbx_seq_one_letter_code
_entity_poly.pdbx_strand_id
1 'polypeptide(L)'
;MEVEYNIAGRILAKDGTRVITLAEILASPLVVNGAAGAATCAADLTEDMLAAYCKAESEKHACKVYLWKDREEYGNANVFNGGSDYEVVNEICVLCIYDCGNEVARETTDHWNEKIDAVI
;
A
#
# COMPACT_ATOMS: atom_id res chain seq x y z
N MET A 1 -11.40 6.78 -17.94
CA MET A 1 -11.21 6.54 -16.50
C MET A 1 -9.92 5.78 -16.39
N GLU A 2 -8.92 6.44 -15.84
CA GLU A 2 -7.57 5.91 -15.64
C GLU A 2 -7.47 5.43 -14.21
N VAL A 3 -6.73 4.34 -13.99
CA VAL A 3 -6.52 3.77 -12.66
C VAL A 3 -5.03 3.72 -12.42
N GLU A 4 -4.59 4.40 -11.38
CA GLU A 4 -3.21 4.35 -10.92
C GLU A 4 -3.12 3.60 -9.60
N TYR A 5 -1.97 2.97 -9.38
CA TYR A 5 -1.67 2.30 -8.13
C TYR A 5 -0.40 2.88 -7.53
N ASN A 6 -0.51 3.45 -6.33
CA ASN A 6 0.63 3.94 -5.57
C ASN A 6 0.92 2.96 -4.42
N ILE A 7 2.08 2.31 -4.48
CA ILE A 7 2.47 1.27 -3.50
C ILE A 7 3.85 1.57 -2.96
N ALA A 8 3.94 1.64 -1.65
CA ALA A 8 5.21 1.66 -0.95
C ALA A 8 5.03 1.13 0.48
N GLY A 9 6.16 0.99 1.16
CA GLY A 9 6.19 0.73 2.59
C GLY A 9 7.38 1.37 3.25
N ARG A 10 7.42 1.28 4.57
CA ARG A 10 8.52 1.79 5.37
C ARG A 10 8.83 0.85 6.52
N ILE A 11 10.12 0.63 6.74
CA ILE A 11 10.68 -0.07 7.90
C ILE A 11 11.18 1.00 8.86
N LEU A 12 10.60 1.05 10.05
CA LEU A 12 10.94 2.01 11.09
C LEU A 12 11.95 1.41 12.07
N ALA A 13 13.16 1.20 11.57
CA ALA A 13 14.25 0.64 12.38
C ALA A 13 14.91 1.73 13.25
N LYS A 14 15.65 1.30 14.28
CA LYS A 14 16.31 2.23 15.23
C LYS A 14 17.40 3.09 14.56
N ASP A 15 17.98 2.60 13.48
CA ASP A 15 19.05 3.25 12.70
C ASP A 15 18.50 4.17 11.59
N GLY A 16 17.19 4.13 11.33
CA GLY A 16 16.52 5.02 10.40
C GLY A 16 15.29 4.39 9.75
N THR A 17 14.61 5.21 8.94
CA THR A 17 13.48 4.75 8.12
C THR A 17 13.98 4.32 6.74
N ARG A 18 13.70 3.08 6.35
CA ARG A 18 13.97 2.56 5.00
C ARG A 18 12.68 2.43 4.21
N VAL A 19 12.65 2.91 2.98
CA VAL A 19 11.52 2.72 2.07
C VAL A 19 11.58 1.32 1.45
N ILE A 20 10.42 0.68 1.36
CA ILE A 20 10.16 -0.56 0.61
C ILE A 20 9.50 -0.16 -0.70
N THR A 21 10.10 -0.57 -1.82
CA THR A 21 9.57 -0.30 -3.16
C THR A 21 8.64 -1.41 -3.65
N LEU A 22 7.77 -1.10 -4.62
CA LEU A 22 6.96 -2.12 -5.32
C LEU A 22 7.82 -3.27 -5.88
N ALA A 23 8.99 -2.97 -6.43
CA ALA A 23 9.89 -3.99 -6.97
C ALA A 23 10.38 -4.97 -5.89
N GLU A 24 10.66 -4.50 -4.67
CA GLU A 24 11.01 -5.37 -3.53
C GLU A 24 9.84 -6.26 -3.11
N ILE A 25 8.63 -5.72 -3.10
CA ILE A 25 7.41 -6.48 -2.77
C ILE A 25 7.20 -7.59 -3.80
N LEU A 26 7.24 -7.26 -5.09
CA LEU A 26 7.02 -8.22 -6.19
C LEU A 26 8.12 -9.28 -6.27
N ALA A 27 9.34 -8.97 -5.83
CA ALA A 27 10.44 -9.95 -5.76
C ALA A 27 10.30 -10.95 -4.59
N SER A 28 9.38 -10.71 -3.65
CA SER A 28 9.23 -11.55 -2.47
C SER A 28 8.61 -12.91 -2.81
N PRO A 29 9.17 -14.03 -2.30
CA PRO A 29 8.59 -15.36 -2.49
C PRO A 29 7.19 -15.50 -1.88
N LEU A 30 6.82 -14.64 -0.91
CA LEU A 30 5.48 -14.59 -0.31
C LEU A 30 4.43 -14.06 -1.27
N VAL A 31 4.86 -13.24 -2.23
CA VAL A 31 4.02 -12.61 -3.25
C VAL A 31 4.03 -13.44 -4.53
N VAL A 32 5.18 -14.03 -4.88
CA VAL A 32 5.35 -14.86 -6.10
C VAL A 32 4.67 -16.22 -5.98
N ASN A 33 4.63 -16.82 -4.78
CA ASN A 33 4.05 -18.17 -4.58
C ASN A 33 2.68 -18.13 -3.87
N GLY A 34 2.01 -16.98 -3.85
CA GLY A 34 0.70 -16.84 -3.21
C GLY A 34 -0.39 -17.69 -3.87
N ALA A 35 -1.41 -18.06 -3.09
CA ALA A 35 -2.51 -18.93 -3.54
C ALA A 35 -3.33 -18.38 -4.73
N ALA A 36 -3.21 -17.09 -5.03
CA ALA A 36 -3.90 -16.40 -6.13
C ALA A 36 -3.06 -16.32 -7.43
N GLY A 37 -1.88 -16.94 -7.48
CA GLY A 37 -0.90 -16.79 -8.56
C GLY A 37 0.15 -15.72 -8.24
N ALA A 38 1.21 -15.67 -9.05
CA ALA A 38 2.30 -14.72 -8.86
C ALA A 38 1.84 -13.30 -9.23
N ALA A 39 1.90 -12.36 -8.29
CA ALA A 39 1.67 -10.96 -8.62
C ALA A 39 2.80 -10.44 -9.52
N THR A 40 2.44 -9.78 -10.63
CA THR A 40 3.40 -9.23 -11.60
C THR A 40 3.39 -7.71 -11.60
N CYS A 41 2.34 -7.09 -11.08
CA CYS A 41 2.20 -5.66 -10.95
C CYS A 41 1.46 -5.28 -9.66
N ALA A 42 1.37 -3.97 -9.42
CA ALA A 42 0.66 -3.41 -8.28
C ALA A 42 -0.80 -3.87 -8.18
N ALA A 43 -1.51 -3.97 -9.31
CA ALA A 43 -2.92 -4.35 -9.35
C ALA A 43 -3.16 -5.76 -8.79
N ASP A 44 -2.23 -6.69 -9.04
CA ASP A 44 -2.31 -8.10 -8.64
C ASP A 44 -2.14 -8.32 -7.13
N LEU A 45 -1.53 -7.36 -6.43
CA LEU A 45 -1.27 -7.47 -4.99
C LEU A 45 -2.56 -7.43 -4.17
N THR A 46 -2.90 -8.55 -3.54
CA THR A 46 -4.04 -8.62 -2.63
C THR A 46 -3.67 -8.09 -1.24
N GLU A 47 -4.68 -7.74 -0.44
CA GLU A 47 -4.47 -7.34 0.95
C GLU A 47 -3.75 -8.42 1.75
N ASP A 48 -4.06 -9.70 1.54
CA ASP A 48 -3.41 -10.81 2.23
C ASP A 48 -1.94 -10.96 1.84
N MET A 49 -1.59 -10.75 0.56
CA MET A 49 -0.20 -10.73 0.11
C MET A 49 0.60 -9.60 0.77
N LEU A 50 0.00 -8.40 0.83
CA LEU A 50 0.61 -7.23 1.47
C LEU A 50 0.77 -7.46 2.98
N ALA A 51 -0.26 -7.97 3.66
CA ALA A 51 -0.22 -8.28 5.09
C ALA A 51 0.85 -9.33 5.41
N ALA A 52 0.90 -10.42 4.64
CA ALA A 52 1.91 -11.47 4.81
C ALA A 52 3.34 -10.93 4.63
N TYR A 53 3.56 -10.10 3.60
CA TYR A 53 4.86 -9.47 3.38
C TYR A 53 5.21 -8.46 4.49
N CYS A 54 4.26 -7.62 4.91
CA CYS A 54 4.43 -6.66 6.01
C CYS A 54 4.86 -7.34 7.30
N LYS A 55 4.14 -8.41 7.66
CA LYS A 55 4.40 -9.21 8.84
C LYS A 55 5.83 -9.79 8.79
N ALA A 56 6.19 -10.43 7.69
CA ALA A 56 7.50 -11.06 7.53
C ALA A 56 8.66 -10.06 7.64
N GLU A 57 8.54 -8.87 7.03
CA GLU A 57 9.56 -7.83 7.17
C GLU A 57 9.62 -7.28 8.60
N SER A 58 8.47 -7.12 9.28
CA SER A 58 8.46 -6.68 10.70
C SER A 58 9.12 -7.69 11.64
N GLU A 59 8.94 -9.00 11.40
CA GLU A 59 9.60 -10.08 12.16
C GLU A 59 11.10 -10.08 11.90
N LYS A 60 11.49 -10.04 10.63
CA LYS A 60 12.88 -10.06 10.19
C LYS A 60 13.70 -8.89 10.74
N HIS A 61 13.11 -7.71 10.79
CA HIS A 61 13.76 -6.49 11.27
C HIS A 61 13.52 -6.22 12.76
N ALA A 62 12.65 -6.99 13.41
CA ALA A 62 12.23 -6.80 14.81
C ALA A 62 11.84 -5.34 15.10
N CYS A 63 11.05 -4.74 14.22
CA CYS A 63 10.60 -3.36 14.30
C CYS A 63 9.22 -3.16 13.66
N LYS A 64 8.70 -1.94 13.78
CA LYS A 64 7.47 -1.53 13.11
C LYS A 64 7.71 -1.42 11.60
N VAL A 65 6.81 -1.99 10.82
CA VAL A 65 6.75 -1.89 9.35
C VAL A 65 5.33 -1.54 8.96
N TYR A 66 5.18 -0.66 7.99
CA TYR A 66 3.90 -0.42 7.35
C TYR A 66 4.02 -0.44 5.84
N LEU A 67 2.95 -0.88 5.19
CA LEU A 67 2.78 -0.91 3.74
C LEU A 67 1.44 -0.31 3.40
N TRP A 68 1.39 0.30 2.23
CA TRP A 68 0.15 0.74 1.64
C TRP A 68 0.08 0.43 0.17
N LYS A 69 -1.16 0.22 -0.27
CA LYS A 69 -1.52 0.16 -1.68
C LYS A 69 -2.71 1.06 -1.89
N ASP A 70 -2.46 2.16 -2.55
CA ASP A 70 -3.47 3.11 -2.97
C ASP A 70 -3.90 2.80 -4.41
N ARG A 71 -5.20 2.90 -4.65
CA ARG A 71 -5.84 2.73 -5.96
C ARG A 71 -6.65 3.98 -6.23
N GLU A 72 -6.12 4.83 -7.08
CA GLU A 72 -6.73 6.09 -7.47
C GLU A 72 -7.40 5.92 -8.83
N GLU A 73 -8.70 6.22 -8.91
CA GLU A 73 -9.40 6.36 -10.19
C GLU A 73 -9.47 7.83 -10.57
N TYR A 74 -8.87 8.16 -11.71
CA TYR A 74 -8.90 9.50 -12.27
C TYR A 74 -10.05 9.66 -13.26
N GLY A 75 -10.72 10.80 -13.13
CA GLY A 75 -11.89 11.13 -13.91
C GLY A 75 -12.21 12.61 -13.90
N ASN A 76 -13.30 12.95 -14.58
CA ASN A 76 -13.81 14.31 -14.61
C ASN A 76 -14.70 14.52 -13.37
N ALA A 77 -14.20 15.24 -12.37
CA ALA A 77 -14.92 15.46 -11.12
C ALA A 77 -15.90 16.64 -11.18
N ASN A 78 -15.60 17.65 -12.01
CA ASN A 78 -16.42 18.86 -12.15
C ASN A 78 -16.54 19.26 -13.64
N VAL A 79 -17.77 19.22 -14.18
CA VAL A 79 -18.07 19.73 -15.53
C VAL A 79 -18.81 21.06 -15.38
N PHE A 80 -18.08 22.17 -15.30
CA PHE A 80 -18.66 23.53 -15.26
C PHE A 80 -18.11 24.38 -16.40
N ASN A 81 -19.01 24.96 -17.21
CA ASN A 81 -18.69 25.94 -18.25
C ASN A 81 -17.56 25.57 -19.23
N GLY A 82 -17.48 24.31 -19.66
CA GLY A 82 -16.54 23.88 -20.70
C GLY A 82 -15.11 23.63 -20.23
N GLY A 83 -14.84 23.75 -18.92
CA GLY A 83 -13.66 23.18 -18.26
C GLY A 83 -14.03 21.86 -17.57
N SER A 84 -13.11 20.91 -17.58
CA SER A 84 -13.20 19.68 -16.80
C SER A 84 -11.90 19.49 -16.06
N ASP A 85 -11.96 19.50 -14.73
CA ASP A 85 -10.82 19.15 -13.89
C ASP A 85 -10.68 17.63 -13.91
N TYR A 86 -9.48 17.16 -14.30
CA TYR A 86 -9.14 15.74 -14.25
C TYR A 86 -8.44 15.49 -12.91
N GLU A 87 -9.15 14.84 -11.99
CA GLU A 87 -8.69 14.59 -10.62
C GLU A 87 -9.09 13.19 -10.15
N VAL A 88 -8.63 12.80 -8.95
CA VAL A 88 -9.02 11.55 -8.30
C VAL A 88 -10.49 11.65 -7.92
N VAL A 89 -11.32 10.82 -8.55
CA VAL A 89 -12.78 10.76 -8.29
C VAL A 89 -13.17 9.63 -7.34
N ASN A 90 -12.25 8.69 -7.11
CA ASN A 90 -12.40 7.57 -6.19
C ASN A 90 -11.02 7.08 -5.75
N GLU A 91 -10.88 6.78 -4.47
CA GLU A 91 -9.64 6.31 -3.86
C GLU A 91 -9.96 5.10 -2.98
N ILE A 92 -9.19 4.03 -3.13
CA ILE A 92 -9.22 2.89 -2.20
C ILE A 92 -7.80 2.55 -1.82
N CYS A 93 -7.47 2.81 -0.56
CA CYS A 93 -6.19 2.54 0.02
C CYS A 93 -6.27 1.40 1.04
N VAL A 94 -5.38 0.42 0.88
CA VAL A 94 -5.15 -0.68 1.82
C VAL A 94 -3.95 -0.31 2.67
N LEU A 95 -4.09 -0.38 4.00
CA LEU A 95 -3.03 -0.17 4.97
C LEU A 95 -2.76 -1.44 5.78
N CYS A 96 -1.49 -1.79 5.90
CA CYS A 96 -1.02 -2.86 6.78
C CYS A 96 0.08 -2.31 7.69
N ILE A 97 -0.05 -2.48 9.00
CA ILE A 97 0.95 -2.11 10.01
C ILE A 97 1.21 -3.30 10.91
N TYR A 98 2.48 -3.68 11.02
CA TYR A 98 2.94 -4.74 11.92
C TYR A 98 4.11 -4.26 12.77
N ASP A 99 4.21 -4.75 13.99
CA ASP A 99 5.35 -4.50 14.88
C ASP A 99 5.87 -5.83 15.44
N CYS A 100 7.10 -6.18 15.08
CA CYS A 100 7.75 -7.42 15.47
C CYS A 100 6.88 -8.67 15.20
N GLY A 101 6.19 -8.71 14.06
CA GLY A 101 5.30 -9.80 13.65
C GLY A 101 3.86 -9.72 14.16
N ASN A 102 3.56 -8.78 15.04
CA ASN A 102 2.21 -8.60 15.57
C ASN A 102 1.44 -7.58 14.73
N GLU A 103 0.20 -7.91 14.38
CA GLU A 103 -0.67 -7.00 13.65
C GLU A 103 -1.04 -5.82 14.56
N VAL A 104 -0.75 -4.60 14.10
CA VAL A 104 -1.13 -3.36 14.78
C VAL A 104 -2.39 -2.78 14.14
N ALA A 105 -2.42 -2.74 12.81
CA ALA A 105 -3.57 -2.29 12.05
C ALA A 105 -3.61 -2.95 10.67
N ARG A 106 -4.81 -3.27 10.21
CA ARG A 106 -5.09 -3.70 8.85
C ARG A 106 -6.45 -3.11 8.45
N GLU A 107 -6.46 -2.23 7.47
CA GLU A 107 -7.69 -1.53 7.08
C GLU A 107 -7.70 -1.14 5.60
N THR A 108 -8.91 -0.88 5.11
CA THR A 108 -9.18 -0.36 3.77
C THR A 108 -9.95 0.94 3.93
N THR A 109 -9.48 2.03 3.32
CA THR A 109 -9.95 3.41 3.53
C THR A 109 -9.85 4.21 2.24
N ASP A 110 -10.63 5.29 2.13
CA ASP A 110 -10.67 6.24 0.99
C ASP A 110 -10.02 7.60 1.31
N HIS A 111 -9.28 7.67 2.42
CA HIS A 111 -8.70 8.90 2.99
C HIS A 111 -7.27 8.67 3.49
N TRP A 112 -6.40 8.11 2.64
CA TRP A 112 -5.05 7.67 3.04
C TRP A 112 -4.20 8.78 3.65
N ASN A 113 -4.17 9.95 3.02
CA ASN A 113 -3.33 11.08 3.41
C ASN A 113 -3.62 11.57 4.83
N GLU A 114 -4.87 11.50 5.28
CA GLU A 114 -5.27 11.92 6.63
C GLU A 114 -4.80 10.94 7.72
N LYS A 115 -4.58 9.67 7.35
CA LYS A 115 -4.26 8.60 8.30
C LYS A 115 -2.77 8.34 8.44
N ILE A 116 -1.98 8.48 7.38
CA ILE A 116 -0.53 8.24 7.48
C ILE A 116 0.17 9.22 8.43
N ASP A 117 -0.33 10.47 8.52
CA ASP A 117 0.16 11.47 9.48
C ASP A 117 -0.11 11.06 10.94
N ALA A 118 -1.10 10.21 11.21
CA ALA A 118 -1.36 9.67 12.54
C ALA A 118 -0.51 8.43 12.87
N VAL A 119 0.14 7.83 11.87
CA VAL A 119 0.91 6.58 11.99
C VAL A 119 2.43 6.83 12.09
N ILE A 120 2.92 7.90 11.46
CA ILE A 120 4.34 8.35 11.50
C ILE A 120 4.61 9.13 12.79
#